data_AF-A0A7C5Z0K5-F1
#
_entry.id   AF-A0A7C5Z0K5-F1
#
_cell.length_a   1.000
_cell.length_b   1.000
_cell.length_c   1.000
_cell.angle_alpha   90.00
_cell.angle_beta   90.00
_cell.angle_gamma   90.00
#
_symmetry.space_group_name_H-M   'P 1'
#
loop_
_entity.id
_entity.type
_entity.pdbx_description
1 polymer ?
#
loop_
_entity_poly.entity_id
_entity_poly.type
_entity_poly.pdbx_seq_one_letter_code
_entity_poly.pdbx_strand_id
1 'polypeptide(L)'
;MAFYNAEKMIEEFIYTWGCCRVEHIRELVHPMPETKIKRLIKGLLIEEQGGVLKPIFSQLSYLETQRTLKFLDFFVKHLQDKVTDYRPAQYPYVAIVRTIKGKNAFVCYVLAGEETIIRDIINTAPPENIIFILEKPETKEILQSVNCKLKTFLNAQNGEKI
;
A
#
# COMPACT_ATOMS: atom_id res chain seq x y z
N MET A 1 -6.22 -23.87 -15.06
CA MET A 1 -5.57 -23.61 -13.76
C MET A 1 -5.38 -22.13 -13.39
N ALA A 2 -5.87 -21.15 -14.17
CA ALA A 2 -5.74 -19.72 -13.83
C ALA A 2 -6.78 -19.19 -12.82
N PHE A 3 -7.99 -19.76 -12.78
CA PHE A 3 -9.08 -19.27 -11.91
C PHE A 3 -8.83 -19.49 -10.42
N TYR A 4 -8.24 -20.63 -10.04
CA TYR A 4 -7.92 -20.95 -8.65
C TYR A 4 -6.85 -20.01 -8.06
N ASN A 5 -6.01 -19.43 -8.92
CA ASN A 5 -4.99 -18.48 -8.49
C ASN A 5 -5.60 -17.12 -8.14
N ALA A 6 -6.53 -16.63 -8.97
CA ALA A 6 -7.12 -15.32 -8.76
C ALA A 6 -8.02 -15.24 -7.52
N GLU A 7 -8.82 -16.28 -7.23
CA GLU A 7 -9.63 -16.33 -6.01
C GLU A 7 -8.76 -16.24 -4.75
N LYS A 8 -7.72 -17.08 -4.67
CA LYS A 8 -6.75 -17.06 -3.58
C LYS A 8 -6.01 -15.72 -3.50
N MET A 9 -5.62 -15.14 -4.63
CA MET A 9 -4.98 -13.81 -4.66
C MET A 9 -5.88 -12.70 -4.11
N ILE A 10 -7.18 -12.71 -4.45
CA ILE A 10 -8.14 -11.71 -3.95
C ILE A 10 -8.31 -11.86 -2.44
N GLU A 11 -8.52 -13.08 -1.96
CA GLU A 11 -8.68 -13.39 -0.54
C GLU A 11 -7.42 -12.96 0.24
N GLU A 12 -6.25 -13.42 -0.19
CA GLU A 12 -4.96 -13.08 0.44
C GLU A 12 -4.74 -11.57 0.42
N PHE A 13 -5.06 -10.88 -0.67
CA PHE A 13 -4.90 -9.43 -0.78
C PHE A 13 -5.77 -8.69 0.25
N ILE A 14 -7.06 -9.00 0.33
CA ILE A 14 -7.97 -8.32 1.28
C ILE A 14 -7.57 -8.60 2.72
N TYR A 15 -7.24 -9.86 3.03
CA TYR A 15 -6.92 -10.29 4.40
C TYR A 15 -5.56 -9.79 4.86
N THR A 16 -4.59 -9.74 3.95
CA THR A 16 -3.25 -9.23 4.25
C THR A 16 -3.28 -7.72 4.49
N TRP A 17 -3.95 -6.96 3.63
CA TRP A 17 -4.00 -5.49 3.76
C TRP A 17 -5.00 -5.01 4.82
N GLY A 18 -5.96 -5.83 5.21
CA GLY A 18 -6.96 -5.50 6.22
C GLY A 18 -8.03 -4.49 5.76
N CYS A 19 -7.83 -3.82 4.62
CA CYS A 19 -8.86 -3.09 3.89
C CYS A 19 -8.46 -2.88 2.42
N CYS A 20 -9.45 -2.72 1.54
CA CYS A 20 -9.24 -2.26 0.16
C CYS A 20 -10.55 -1.76 -0.46
N ARG A 21 -10.50 -1.34 -1.73
CA ARG A 21 -11.67 -1.08 -2.58
C ARG A 21 -11.73 -2.08 -3.72
N VAL A 22 -12.92 -2.23 -4.32
CA VAL A 22 -13.12 -3.08 -5.50
C VAL A 22 -12.18 -2.69 -6.65
N GLU A 23 -11.87 -1.41 -6.80
CA GLU A 23 -10.91 -0.92 -7.80
C GLU A 23 -9.51 -1.51 -7.62
N HIS A 24 -9.00 -1.63 -6.39
CA HIS A 24 -7.69 -2.23 -6.13
C HIS A 24 -7.65 -3.69 -6.56
N ILE A 25 -8.73 -4.43 -6.27
CA ILE A 25 -8.86 -5.84 -6.66
C ILE A 25 -8.91 -5.97 -8.19
N ARG A 26 -9.69 -5.10 -8.85
CA ARG A 26 -9.82 -5.11 -10.32
C ARG A 26 -8.48 -4.99 -11.02
N GLU A 27 -7.64 -4.08 -10.53
CA GLU A 27 -6.31 -3.86 -11.11
C GLU A 27 -5.36 -5.01 -10.79
N LEU A 28 -5.45 -5.61 -9.60
CA LEU A 28 -4.66 -6.79 -9.22
C LEU A 28 -4.90 -8.00 -10.14
N VAL A 29 -6.16 -8.30 -10.48
CA VAL A 29 -6.52 -9.50 -11.25
C VAL A 29 -6.92 -9.22 -12.71
N HIS A 30 -6.57 -8.05 -13.25
CA HIS A 30 -6.85 -7.71 -14.64
C HIS A 30 -6.28 -8.78 -15.60
N PRO A 31 -7.03 -9.25 -16.63
CA PRO A 31 -8.31 -8.75 -17.13
C PRO A 31 -9.56 -9.50 -16.61
N MET A 32 -9.59 -9.96 -15.36
CA MET A 32 -10.76 -10.68 -14.83
C MET A 32 -12.06 -9.84 -14.88
N PRO A 33 -13.20 -10.42 -15.33
CA PRO A 33 -14.48 -9.71 -15.37
C PRO A 33 -15.00 -9.28 -14.00
N GLU A 34 -15.54 -8.06 -13.91
CA GLU A 34 -16.06 -7.48 -12.67
C GLU A 34 -17.17 -8.32 -12.02
N THR A 35 -18.02 -8.97 -12.83
CA THR A 35 -19.08 -9.86 -12.33
C THR A 35 -18.52 -11.06 -11.57
N LYS A 36 -17.38 -11.60 -12.01
CA LYS A 36 -16.69 -12.67 -11.31
C LYS A 36 -16.05 -12.17 -10.02
N ILE A 37 -15.37 -11.01 -10.06
CA ILE A 37 -14.78 -10.38 -8.88
C ILE A 37 -15.84 -10.17 -7.79
N LYS A 38 -16.97 -9.54 -8.13
CA LYS A 38 -18.09 -9.32 -7.19
C LYS A 38 -18.64 -10.61 -6.61
N ARG A 39 -18.72 -11.68 -7.41
CA ARG A 39 -19.19 -12.99 -6.94
C ARG A 39 -18.21 -13.62 -5.95
N LEU A 40 -16.91 -13.51 -6.20
CA LEU A 40 -15.87 -14.01 -5.30
C LEU A 40 -15.89 -13.24 -3.97
N ILE A 41 -15.92 -11.91 -4.03
CA ILE A 41 -16.01 -11.01 -2.87
C ILE A 41 -17.19 -11.36 -1.97
N LYS A 42 -18.38 -11.65 -2.55
CA LYS A 42 -19.57 -12.07 -1.79
C LYS A 42 -19.42 -13.39 -1.03
N GLY A 43 -18.47 -14.23 -1.42
CA GLY A 43 -18.17 -15.50 -0.73
C GLY A 43 -17.20 -15.35 0.44
N LEU A 44 -16.60 -14.17 0.63
CA LEU A 44 -15.58 -13.93 1.65
C LEU A 44 -16.19 -13.38 2.95
N LEU A 45 -15.50 -13.62 4.07
CA LEU A 45 -15.85 -13.06 5.39
C LEU A 45 -15.42 -11.59 5.50
N ILE A 46 -16.12 -10.73 4.78
CA ILE A 46 -15.84 -9.29 4.71
C ILE A 46 -17.11 -8.48 4.90
N GLU A 47 -16.96 -7.25 5.35
CA GLU A 47 -17.99 -6.21 5.37
C GLU A 47 -17.66 -5.11 4.36
N GLU A 48 -18.71 -4.46 3.83
CA GLU A 48 -18.59 -3.29 2.96
C GLU A 48 -19.20 -2.08 3.67
N GLN A 49 -18.38 -1.06 3.91
CA GLN A 49 -18.83 0.21 4.50
C GLN A 49 -18.25 1.37 3.69
N GLY A 50 -19.12 2.21 3.11
CA GLY A 50 -18.69 3.36 2.32
C GLY A 50 -17.82 3.00 1.10
N GLY A 51 -18.03 1.83 0.50
CA GLY A 51 -17.23 1.32 -0.63
C GLY A 51 -15.87 0.74 -0.24
N VAL A 52 -15.57 0.63 1.05
CA VAL A 52 -14.37 -0.03 1.58
C VAL A 52 -14.72 -1.44 2.00
N LEU A 53 -13.99 -2.41 1.46
CA LEU A 53 -14.04 -3.82 1.82
C LEU A 53 -13.09 -4.08 2.98
N LYS A 54 -13.59 -4.68 4.07
CA LYS A 54 -12.79 -5.03 5.24
C LYS A 54 -13.08 -6.46 5.68
N PRO A 55 -12.08 -7.27 6.06
CA PRO A 55 -12.33 -8.48 6.82
C PRO A 55 -13.11 -8.16 8.10
N ILE A 56 -14.08 -9.00 8.47
CA ILE A 56 -14.92 -8.77 9.67
C ILE A 56 -14.08 -8.75 10.96
N PHE A 57 -12.91 -9.41 10.95
CA PHE A 57 -11.96 -9.46 12.05
C PHE A 57 -10.86 -8.37 11.97
N SER A 58 -10.92 -7.46 11.01
CA SER A 58 -9.91 -6.41 10.84
C SER A 58 -9.92 -5.46 12.04
N GLN A 59 -8.74 -5.22 12.62
CA GLN A 59 -8.57 -4.32 13.77
C GLN A 59 -7.96 -2.97 13.38
N LEU A 60 -7.90 -2.65 12.09
CA LEU A 60 -7.34 -1.39 11.62
C LEU A 60 -8.17 -0.20 12.16
N SER A 61 -7.48 0.73 12.82
CA SER A 61 -8.05 2.01 13.19
C SER A 61 -8.48 2.81 11.95
N TYR A 62 -9.25 3.88 12.18
CA TYR A 62 -9.67 4.78 11.10
C TYR A 62 -8.47 5.36 10.32
N LEU A 63 -7.43 5.79 11.05
CA LEU A 63 -6.23 6.37 10.45
C LEU A 63 -5.44 5.35 9.61
N GLU A 64 -5.28 4.13 10.12
CA GLU A 64 -4.60 3.05 9.40
C GLU A 64 -5.38 2.64 8.14
N THR A 65 -6.71 2.63 8.22
CA THR A 65 -7.57 2.40 7.05
C THR A 65 -7.31 3.47 5.99
N GLN A 66 -7.32 4.75 6.35
CA GLN A 66 -7.11 5.84 5.40
C GLN A 66 -5.73 5.76 4.73
N ARG A 67 -4.68 5.49 5.51
CA ARG A 67 -3.31 5.36 4.98
C ARG A 67 -3.18 4.18 4.03
N THR A 68 -3.73 3.03 4.42
CA THR A 68 -3.71 1.82 3.58
C THR A 68 -4.39 2.10 2.25
N LEU A 69 -5.57 2.74 2.27
CA LEU A 69 -6.28 3.12 1.05
C LEU A 69 -5.47 4.10 0.19
N LYS A 70 -4.86 5.14 0.77
CA LYS A 70 -4.02 6.08 0.01
C LYS A 70 -2.80 5.41 -0.61
N PHE A 71 -2.16 4.47 0.10
CA PHE A 71 -1.08 3.68 -0.44
C PHE A 71 -1.56 2.81 -1.60
N LEU A 72 -2.66 2.07 -1.45
CA LEU A 72 -3.21 1.20 -2.50
C LEU A 72 -3.65 2.01 -3.73
N ASP A 73 -4.25 3.19 -3.52
CA ASP A 73 -4.61 4.13 -4.59
C ASP A 73 -3.36 4.57 -5.38
N PHE A 74 -2.29 4.95 -4.67
CA PHE A 74 -1.02 5.33 -5.29
C PHE A 74 -0.36 4.15 -6.00
N PHE A 75 -0.40 2.98 -5.37
CA PHE A 75 0.21 1.75 -5.86
C PHE A 75 -0.34 1.39 -7.23
N VAL A 76 -1.66 1.27 -7.32
CA VAL A 76 -2.38 0.96 -8.55
C VAL A 76 -2.05 1.98 -9.65
N LYS A 77 -2.02 3.26 -9.31
CA LYS A 77 -1.81 4.33 -10.31
C LYS A 77 -0.37 4.45 -10.80
N HIS A 78 0.62 4.21 -9.94
CA HIS A 78 2.00 4.67 -10.21
C HIS A 78 3.08 3.61 -10.02
N LEU A 79 2.81 2.53 -9.27
CA LEU A 79 3.83 1.53 -8.90
C LEU A 79 3.57 0.12 -9.42
N GLN A 80 2.34 -0.23 -9.78
CA GLN A 80 1.97 -1.62 -10.11
C GLN A 80 2.90 -2.26 -11.15
N ASP A 81 3.22 -1.57 -12.25
CA ASP A 81 4.10 -2.08 -13.31
C ASP A 81 5.60 -2.08 -12.95
N LYS A 82 5.97 -1.50 -11.79
CA LYS A 82 7.36 -1.34 -11.34
C LYS A 82 7.74 -2.32 -10.24
N VAL A 83 6.78 -3.12 -9.76
CA VAL A 83 6.98 -4.08 -8.66
C VAL A 83 6.63 -5.51 -9.08
N THR A 84 7.10 -6.46 -8.30
CA THR A 84 6.83 -7.90 -8.46
C THR A 84 6.13 -8.50 -7.23
N ASP A 85 6.23 -7.83 -6.09
CA ASP A 85 5.60 -8.25 -4.83
C ASP A 85 5.36 -7.01 -3.97
N TYR A 86 4.29 -7.05 -3.16
CA TYR A 86 3.92 -5.99 -2.25
C TYR A 86 3.10 -6.54 -1.08
N ARG A 87 3.36 -6.03 0.13
CA ARG A 87 2.63 -6.40 1.34
C ARG A 87 2.77 -5.32 2.42
N PRO A 88 1.84 -5.20 3.38
CA PRO A 88 2.06 -4.37 4.55
C PRO A 88 3.28 -4.89 5.33
N ALA A 89 4.05 -3.97 5.89
CA ALA A 89 5.14 -4.29 6.80
C ALA A 89 4.60 -4.60 8.20
N GLN A 90 5.45 -5.20 9.04
CA GLN A 90 5.19 -5.31 10.47
C GLN A 90 5.21 -3.94 11.17
N TYR A 91 5.89 -2.96 10.57
CA TYR A 91 5.93 -1.59 11.07
C TYR A 91 4.63 -0.87 10.72
N PRO A 92 4.01 -0.17 11.68
CA PRO A 92 2.88 0.70 11.39
C PRO A 92 3.23 1.64 10.23
N TYR A 93 2.31 1.75 9.25
CA TYR A 93 2.36 2.75 8.17
C TYR A 93 3.38 2.51 7.04
N VAL A 94 3.94 1.31 6.94
CA VAL A 94 4.91 1.00 5.89
C VAL A 94 4.47 -0.20 5.07
N ALA A 95 4.63 -0.11 3.76
CA ALA A 95 4.51 -1.23 2.84
C ALA A 95 5.90 -1.72 2.44
N ILE A 96 6.06 -3.03 2.29
CA ILE A 96 7.26 -3.61 1.67
C ILE A 96 6.91 -3.85 0.20
N VAL A 97 7.74 -3.33 -0.70
CA VAL A 97 7.64 -3.63 -2.14
C VAL A 97 8.94 -4.24 -2.64
N ARG A 98 8.82 -5.23 -3.52
CA ARG A 98 9.94 -5.75 -4.31
C ARG A 98 9.85 -5.20 -5.71
N THR A 99 10.83 -4.39 -6.10
CA THR A 99 10.91 -3.83 -7.45
C THR A 99 11.20 -4.92 -8.49
N ILE A 100 10.87 -4.66 -9.76
CA ILE A 100 11.24 -5.54 -10.90
C ILE A 100 12.75 -5.79 -11.02
N LYS A 101 13.58 -4.92 -10.41
CA LYS A 101 15.04 -5.07 -10.35
C LYS A 101 15.50 -5.96 -9.17
N GLY A 102 14.59 -6.64 -8.49
CA GLY A 102 14.87 -7.55 -7.37
C GLY A 102 15.20 -6.86 -6.04
N LYS A 103 15.17 -5.51 -5.98
CA LYS A 103 15.46 -4.77 -4.76
C LYS A 103 14.21 -4.59 -3.92
N ASN A 104 14.32 -4.86 -2.62
CA ASN A 104 13.29 -4.54 -1.64
C ASN A 104 13.37 -3.04 -1.29
N ALA A 105 12.22 -2.43 -1.09
CA ALA A 105 12.09 -1.07 -0.59
C ALA A 105 10.93 -1.00 0.39
N PHE A 106 11.11 -0.22 1.44
CA PHE A 106 10.02 0.19 2.31
C PHE A 106 9.35 1.39 1.67
N VAL A 107 8.03 1.41 1.55
CA VAL A 107 7.27 2.50 0.96
C VAL A 107 6.37 3.09 2.03
N CYS A 108 6.57 4.37 2.31
CA CYS A 108 5.84 5.10 3.33
C CYS A 108 5.01 6.18 2.67
N TYR A 109 3.68 6.06 2.78
CA TYR A 109 2.79 7.17 2.44
C TYR A 109 2.71 8.12 3.63
N VAL A 110 3.21 9.34 3.45
CA VAL A 110 3.34 10.34 4.51
C VAL A 110 2.18 11.33 4.42
N LEU A 111 1.27 11.28 5.40
CA LEU A 111 0.21 12.28 5.49
C LEU A 111 0.78 13.61 6.00
N ALA A 112 0.12 14.70 5.65
CA ALA A 112 0.49 16.02 6.15
C ALA A 112 0.43 16.08 7.69
N GLY A 113 1.51 16.52 8.32
CA GLY A 113 1.65 16.67 9.77
C GLY A 113 2.22 15.44 10.50
N GLU A 114 2.50 14.34 9.81
CA GLU A 114 3.01 13.10 10.42
C GLU A 114 4.51 12.88 10.21
N GLU A 115 5.20 13.83 9.61
CA GLU A 115 6.52 13.62 9.02
C GLU A 115 7.58 13.39 10.09
N THR A 116 7.44 14.07 11.23
CA THR A 116 8.25 13.85 12.44
C THR A 116 8.04 12.46 13.02
N ILE A 117 6.78 12.02 13.15
CA ILE A 117 6.44 10.70 13.71
C ILE A 117 6.99 9.59 12.81
N ILE A 118 6.80 9.73 11.48
CA ILE A 118 7.32 8.77 10.50
C ILE A 118 8.85 8.71 10.55
N ARG A 119 9.52 9.86 10.60
CA ARG A 119 10.98 9.91 10.74
C ARG A 119 11.44 9.15 11.97
N ASP A 120 10.82 9.42 13.12
CA ASP A 120 11.24 8.84 14.40
C ASP A 120 11.01 7.33 14.41
N ILE A 121 9.87 6.85 13.91
CA ILE A 121 9.57 5.41 13.75
C ILE A 121 10.64 4.74 12.88
N ILE A 122 10.95 5.29 11.70
CA ILE A 122 11.91 4.67 10.78
C ILE A 122 13.31 4.65 11.39
N ASN A 123 13.70 5.69 12.13
CA ASN A 123 15.00 5.76 12.76
C ASN A 123 15.21 4.73 13.88
N THR A 124 14.14 4.19 14.47
CA THR A 124 14.27 3.10 15.45
C THR A 124 14.77 1.79 14.82
N ALA A 125 14.43 1.56 13.55
CA ALA A 125 14.83 0.37 12.79
C ALA A 125 14.96 0.71 11.30
N PRO A 126 16.07 1.36 10.90
CA PRO A 126 16.18 1.93 9.56
C PRO A 126 16.30 0.85 8.49
N PRO A 127 15.40 0.83 7.49
CA PRO A 127 15.54 -0.06 6.35
C PRO A 127 16.70 0.40 5.45
N GLU A 128 17.21 -0.47 4.60
CA GLU A 128 18.29 -0.11 3.67
C GLU A 128 17.84 0.85 2.56
N ASN A 129 16.59 0.72 2.13
CA ASN A 129 16.01 1.49 1.05
C ASN A 129 14.58 1.87 1.37
N ILE A 130 14.27 3.17 1.27
CA ILE A 130 12.96 3.72 1.53
C ILE A 130 12.49 4.62 0.39
N ILE A 131 11.20 4.53 0.09
CA ILE A 131 10.47 5.37 -0.85
C ILE A 131 9.41 6.11 -0.05
N PHE A 132 9.59 7.41 0.12
CA PHE A 132 8.60 8.28 0.72
C PHE A 132 7.65 8.79 -0.36
N ILE A 133 6.35 8.67 -0.14
CA ILE A 133 5.31 9.28 -0.96
C ILE A 133 4.78 10.47 -0.16
N LEU A 134 4.97 11.69 -0.68
CA LEU A 134 4.72 12.94 0.03
C LEU A 134 3.48 13.64 -0.51
N GLU A 135 2.51 13.95 0.35
CA GLU A 135 1.38 14.83 -0.02
C GLU A 135 1.81 16.28 -0.20
N LYS A 136 2.80 16.69 0.59
CA LYS A 136 3.37 18.03 0.64
C LYS A 136 4.87 17.94 0.32
N PRO A 137 5.30 18.34 -0.90
CA PRO A 137 6.70 18.26 -1.31
C PRO A 137 7.70 18.92 -0.33
N GLU A 138 7.29 20.01 0.31
CA GLU A 138 8.07 20.76 1.31
C GLU A 138 8.50 19.91 2.50
N THR A 139 7.77 18.83 2.80
CA THR A 139 8.08 17.94 3.93
C THR A 139 9.30 17.05 3.70
N LYS A 140 9.83 17.03 2.48
CA LYS A 140 11.06 16.32 2.12
C LYS A 140 12.21 16.69 3.06
N GLU A 141 12.35 17.96 3.45
CA GLU A 141 13.44 18.43 4.31
C GLU A 141 13.46 17.73 5.67
N ILE A 142 12.29 17.52 6.27
CA ILE A 142 12.15 16.82 7.56
C ILE A 142 12.65 15.37 7.43
N LEU A 143 12.26 14.71 6.34
CA LEU A 143 12.54 13.29 6.10
C LEU A 143 13.94 13.01 5.53
N GLN A 144 14.66 14.04 5.05
CA GLN A 144 16.08 13.89 4.68
C GLN A 144 16.94 13.44 5.88
N SER A 145 16.56 13.87 7.09
CA SER A 145 17.25 13.52 8.34
C SER A 145 17.06 12.06 8.80
N VAL A 146 16.26 11.26 8.09
CA VAL A 146 16.11 9.82 8.37
C VAL A 146 17.47 9.11 8.18
N ASN A 147 17.83 8.21 9.10
CA ASN A 147 19.07 7.45 9.05
C ASN A 147 18.96 6.23 8.13
N CYS A 148 18.74 6.46 6.83
CA CYS A 148 18.60 5.41 5.81
C CYS A 148 19.61 5.61 4.67
N LYS A 149 20.18 4.51 4.15
CA LYS A 149 21.20 4.52 3.09
C LYS A 149 20.66 5.04 1.77
N LEU A 150 19.48 4.57 1.34
CA LEU A 150 18.85 4.97 0.09
C LEU A 150 17.46 5.52 0.34
N LYS A 151 17.24 6.79 -0.04
CA LYS A 151 15.96 7.47 0.07
C LYS A 151 15.49 7.91 -1.30
N THR A 152 14.26 7.59 -1.65
CA THR A 152 13.56 8.14 -2.82
C THR A 152 12.36 8.92 -2.33
N PHE A 153 12.11 10.09 -2.89
CA PHE A 153 10.93 10.89 -2.60
C PHE A 153 10.06 10.94 -3.85
N LEU A 154 8.79 10.60 -3.71
CA LEU A 154 7.79 10.64 -4.74
C LEU A 154 6.70 11.64 -4.35
N ASN A 155 6.23 12.40 -5.32
CA ASN A 155 5.06 13.25 -5.19
C ASN A 155 3.79 12.37 -5.17
N ALA A 156 2.91 12.54 -4.18
CA ALA A 156 1.70 11.73 -4.06
C ALA A 156 0.68 11.98 -5.19
N GLN A 157 0.68 13.16 -5.80
CA GLN A 157 -0.29 13.56 -6.83
C GLN A 157 0.04 12.99 -8.22
N ASN A 158 1.32 12.93 -8.59
CA ASN A 158 1.73 12.49 -9.94
C ASN A 158 2.71 11.30 -9.96
N GLY A 159 3.24 10.89 -8.80
CA GLY A 159 4.19 9.77 -8.70
C GLY A 159 5.59 10.07 -9.21
N GLU A 160 5.90 11.32 -9.54
CA GLU A 160 7.22 11.75 -9.98
C GLU A 160 8.20 11.93 -8.82
N LYS A 161 9.50 11.86 -9.11
CA LYS A 161 10.54 12.06 -8.11
C LYS A 161 10.70 13.54 -7.77
N ILE A 162 10.84 13.85 -6.48
CA ILE A 162 11.10 15.18 -5.93
C ILE A 162 12.51 15.23 -5.35
#